data_AF-A0A352WUP5-F1
#
_entry.id   AF-A0A352WUP5-F1
#
_cell.length_a   1.000
_cell.length_b   1.000
_cell.length_c   1.000
_cell.angle_alpha   90.00
_cell.angle_beta   90.00
_cell.angle_gamma   90.00
#
_symmetry.space_group_name_H-M   'P 1'
#
loop_
_entity.id
_entity.type
_entity.pdbx_description
1 polymer ?
#
loop_
_entity_poly.entity_id
_entity_poly.type
_entity_poly.pdbx_seq_one_letter_code
_entity_poly.pdbx_strand_id
1 'polypeptide(L)'
;TDSSFASATAIRHLLFHKAPKALNGLVPEDLIPVLMEAQRGGSLITEDDYSLLLKYVLMQNTPQSLADYLDFPISLANRAANTIQDFCSFSQFAEMLKTREITRVRINRALLHAVLQLGQTASPPSSIRMLGFRKEAAELLKAIKNSGSRMVIGKLADAPLETYREDLFASNLYHSVLAMKIGNAAPDERSIPLVII
;
A
#
# COMPACT_ATOMS: atom_id res chain seq x y z
N THR A 1 35.94 0.79 -0.42
CA THR A 1 34.58 1.08 0.05
C THR A 1 33.66 1.12 -1.16
N ASP A 2 33.35 -0.04 -1.72
CA ASP A 2 32.39 -0.16 -2.82
C ASP A 2 31.07 -0.65 -2.23
N SER A 3 30.33 0.26 -1.60
CA SER A 3 28.94 -0.02 -1.25
C SER A 3 28.15 -0.11 -2.56
N SER A 4 27.86 -1.33 -3.00
CA SER A 4 26.97 -1.58 -4.14
C SER A 4 25.57 -1.12 -3.75
N PHE A 5 25.15 0.04 -4.23
CA PHE A 5 23.79 0.51 -4.02
C PHE A 5 22.82 -0.29 -4.91
N ALA A 6 21.97 -1.11 -4.29
CA ALA A 6 20.90 -1.82 -4.97
C ALA A 6 19.59 -1.02 -4.95
N SER A 7 18.78 -1.13 -5.99
CA SER A 7 17.45 -0.53 -6.00
C SER A 7 16.51 -1.25 -5.04
N ALA A 8 15.49 -0.56 -4.51
CA ALA A 8 14.46 -1.18 -3.68
C ALA A 8 13.76 -2.36 -4.38
N THR A 9 13.60 -2.30 -5.70
CA THR A 9 13.07 -3.42 -6.50
C THR A 9 14.02 -4.62 -6.49
N ALA A 10 15.32 -4.41 -6.63
CA ALA A 10 16.31 -5.47 -6.54
C ALA A 10 16.35 -6.10 -5.14
N ILE A 11 16.27 -5.26 -4.09
CA ILE A 11 16.19 -5.72 -2.69
C ILE A 11 14.95 -6.60 -2.46
N ARG A 12 13.76 -6.17 -2.91
CA ARG A 12 12.54 -7.00 -2.81
C ARG A 12 12.71 -8.32 -3.55
N HIS A 13 13.23 -8.30 -4.77
CA HIS A 13 13.47 -9.54 -5.52
C HIS A 13 14.42 -10.49 -4.78
N LEU A 14 15.48 -9.97 -4.15
CA LEU A 14 16.37 -10.78 -3.31
C LEU A 14 15.64 -11.34 -2.09
N LEU A 15 14.79 -10.54 -1.44
CA LEU A 15 14.03 -10.93 -0.25
C LEU A 15 13.00 -12.04 -0.56
N PHE A 16 12.34 -11.99 -1.73
CA PHE A 16 11.35 -12.99 -2.13
C PHE A 16 11.95 -14.27 -2.75
N HIS A 17 13.13 -14.19 -3.38
CA HIS A 17 13.65 -15.30 -4.21
C HIS A 17 15.04 -15.82 -3.81
N LYS A 18 15.77 -15.16 -2.90
CA LYS A 18 17.12 -15.57 -2.50
C LYS A 18 17.28 -15.69 -0.98
N ALA A 19 18.44 -16.24 -0.58
CA ALA A 19 18.80 -16.43 0.81
C ALA A 19 19.15 -15.09 1.51
N PRO A 20 18.90 -14.96 2.83
CA PRO A 20 19.04 -13.71 3.57
C PRO A 20 20.42 -13.06 3.52
N LYS A 21 21.49 -13.86 3.37
CA LYS A 21 22.88 -13.39 3.29
C LYS A 21 23.11 -12.44 2.10
N ALA A 22 22.25 -12.48 1.09
CA ALA A 22 22.34 -11.61 -0.08
C ALA A 22 21.99 -10.13 0.20
N LEU A 23 21.43 -9.82 1.38
CA LEU A 23 21.11 -8.45 1.79
C LEU A 23 22.27 -7.73 2.50
N ASN A 24 23.29 -8.46 2.94
CA ASN A 24 24.44 -7.89 3.66
C ASN A 24 25.15 -6.86 2.78
N GLY A 25 25.32 -5.64 3.31
CA GLY A 25 25.94 -4.53 2.59
C GLY A 25 25.04 -3.83 1.57
N LEU A 26 23.78 -4.29 1.38
CA LEU A 26 22.78 -3.63 0.54
C LEU A 26 21.76 -2.82 1.36
N VAL A 27 21.59 -3.15 2.63
CA VAL A 27 20.72 -2.46 3.59
C VAL A 27 21.47 -2.20 4.90
N PRO A 28 21.03 -1.21 5.70
CA PRO A 28 21.52 -1.04 7.07
C PRO A 28 21.45 -2.33 7.89
N GLU A 29 22.47 -2.60 8.72
CA GLU A 29 22.60 -3.86 9.46
C GLU A 29 21.46 -4.09 10.45
N ASP A 30 20.94 -3.01 11.04
CA ASP A 30 19.79 -2.99 11.95
C ASP A 30 18.48 -3.39 11.27
N LEU A 31 18.39 -3.28 9.94
CA LEU A 31 17.20 -3.69 9.17
C LEU A 31 17.18 -5.20 8.87
N ILE A 32 18.34 -5.86 8.88
CA ILE A 32 18.45 -7.29 8.49
C ILE A 32 17.61 -8.20 9.40
N PRO A 33 17.64 -8.09 10.74
CA PRO A 33 16.83 -8.93 11.62
C PRO A 33 15.32 -8.79 11.34
N VAL A 34 14.85 -7.56 11.11
CA VAL A 34 13.43 -7.24 10.86
C VAL A 34 12.97 -7.86 9.54
N LEU A 35 13.75 -7.71 8.47
CA LEU A 35 13.43 -8.30 7.16
C LEU A 35 13.44 -9.83 7.20
N MET A 36 14.41 -10.42 7.92
CA MET A 36 14.48 -11.87 8.11
C MET A 36 13.29 -12.41 8.90
N GLU A 37 12.85 -11.70 9.93
CA GLU A 37 11.67 -12.06 10.70
C GLU A 37 10.41 -12.01 9.83
N ALA A 38 10.22 -10.92 9.06
CA ALA A 38 9.11 -10.80 8.13
C ALA A 38 9.11 -11.92 7.07
N GLN A 39 10.28 -12.28 6.54
CA GLN A 39 10.41 -13.37 5.57
C GLN A 39 10.05 -14.74 6.20
N ARG A 40 10.59 -15.06 7.39
CA ARG A 40 10.29 -16.32 8.10
C ARG A 40 8.84 -16.42 8.53
N GLY A 41 8.26 -15.30 8.97
CA GLY A 41 6.87 -15.20 9.42
C GLY A 41 5.85 -15.15 8.28
N GLY A 42 6.29 -15.14 7.01
CA GLY A 42 5.38 -15.02 5.87
C GLY A 42 4.70 -13.65 5.75
N SER A 43 5.21 -12.63 6.44
CA SER A 43 4.62 -11.29 6.54
C SER A 43 4.94 -10.39 5.35
N LEU A 44 5.61 -10.90 4.33
CA LEU A 44 5.90 -10.17 3.10
C LEU A 44 4.67 -10.16 2.21
N ILE A 45 4.20 -8.97 1.84
CA ILE A 45 3.01 -8.77 1.01
C ILE A 45 3.40 -8.41 -0.43
N THR A 46 2.63 -8.94 -1.36
CA THR A 46 2.69 -8.72 -2.81
C THR A 46 1.31 -8.32 -3.31
N GLU A 47 1.21 -7.82 -4.54
CA GLU A 47 -0.07 -7.54 -5.17
C GLU A 47 -0.96 -8.78 -5.28
N ASP A 48 -0.36 -9.97 -5.39
CA ASP A 48 -1.10 -11.22 -5.56
C ASP A 48 -1.86 -11.64 -4.30
N ASP A 49 -1.47 -11.12 -3.13
CA ASP A 49 -2.22 -11.29 -1.88
C ASP A 49 -3.59 -10.60 -1.92
N TYR A 50 -3.79 -9.66 -2.87
CA TYR A 50 -5.07 -8.98 -3.11
C TYR A 50 -5.89 -9.59 -4.26
N SER A 51 -5.44 -10.69 -4.87
CA SER A 51 -6.05 -11.25 -6.08
C SER A 51 -7.54 -11.57 -5.92
N LEU A 52 -7.93 -12.21 -4.81
CA LEU A 52 -9.32 -12.58 -4.55
C LEU A 52 -10.20 -11.33 -4.34
N LEU A 53 -9.70 -10.34 -3.59
CA LEU A 53 -10.38 -9.07 -3.35
C LEU A 53 -10.59 -8.31 -4.66
N LEU A 54 -9.56 -8.24 -5.49
CA LEU A 54 -9.66 -7.63 -6.82
C LEU A 54 -10.68 -8.35 -7.69
N LYS A 55 -10.62 -9.69 -7.77
CA LYS A 55 -11.57 -10.48 -8.55
C LYS A 55 -13.01 -10.24 -8.09
N TYR A 56 -13.24 -10.21 -6.77
CA TYR A 56 -14.54 -9.91 -6.18
C TYR A 56 -15.04 -8.52 -6.60
N VAL A 57 -14.21 -7.48 -6.46
CA VAL A 57 -14.58 -6.11 -6.86
C VAL A 57 -14.90 -6.03 -8.35
N LEU A 58 -14.08 -6.63 -9.21
CA LEU A 58 -14.31 -6.64 -10.65
C LEU A 58 -15.61 -7.34 -11.04
N MET A 59 -16.00 -8.42 -10.33
CA MET A 59 -17.25 -9.14 -10.58
C MET A 59 -18.50 -8.36 -10.15
N GLN A 60 -18.38 -7.45 -9.19
CA GLN A 60 -19.50 -6.64 -8.71
C GLN A 60 -19.74 -5.37 -9.53
N ASN A 61 -18.79 -5.00 -10.40
CA ASN A 61 -18.82 -3.76 -11.13
C ASN A 61 -19.11 -3.97 -12.62
N THR A 62 -19.78 -2.99 -13.22
CA THR A 62 -19.92 -2.89 -14.68
C THR A 62 -18.74 -2.11 -15.25
N PRO A 63 -18.48 -2.16 -16.57
CA PRO A 63 -17.46 -1.31 -17.18
C PRO A 63 -17.65 0.19 -16.89
N GLN A 64 -18.91 0.65 -16.80
CA GLN A 64 -19.24 2.03 -16.46
C GLN A 64 -18.89 2.35 -15.00
N SER A 65 -19.28 1.51 -14.04
CA SER A 65 -18.96 1.78 -12.63
C SER A 65 -17.46 1.65 -12.34
N LEU A 66 -16.75 0.75 -13.04
CA LEU A 66 -15.29 0.70 -12.98
C LEU A 66 -14.65 2.00 -13.46
N ALA A 67 -15.24 2.66 -14.46
CA ALA A 67 -14.70 3.90 -15.02
C ALA A 67 -14.87 5.12 -14.08
N ASP A 68 -15.64 4.99 -13.00
CA ASP A 68 -15.76 6.01 -11.96
C ASP A 68 -14.58 6.00 -10.97
N TYR A 69 -13.80 4.91 -10.95
CA TYR A 69 -12.59 4.82 -10.14
C TYR A 69 -11.43 5.61 -10.75
N LEU A 70 -10.57 6.14 -9.88
CA LEU A 70 -9.41 6.93 -10.28
C LEU A 70 -8.47 6.11 -11.17
N ASP A 71 -7.95 6.74 -12.22
CA ASP A 71 -7.05 6.11 -13.21
C ASP A 71 -7.62 4.93 -14.01
N PHE A 72 -8.94 4.71 -13.98
CA PHE A 72 -9.58 3.57 -14.64
C PHE A 72 -10.32 4.01 -15.92
N PRO A 73 -9.67 4.10 -17.09
CA PRO A 73 -10.35 4.50 -18.31
C PRO A 73 -11.35 3.44 -18.77
N ILE A 74 -12.43 3.86 -19.44
CA ILE A 74 -13.48 2.97 -19.97
C ILE A 74 -12.92 1.86 -20.88
N SER A 75 -11.85 2.13 -21.63
CA SER A 75 -11.17 1.13 -22.45
C SER A 75 -10.55 0.01 -21.62
N LEU A 76 -9.94 0.34 -20.48
CA LEU A 76 -9.42 -0.64 -19.52
C LEU A 76 -10.56 -1.42 -18.87
N ALA A 77 -11.66 -0.74 -18.52
CA ALA A 77 -12.82 -1.35 -17.87
C ALA A 77 -13.52 -2.39 -18.75
N ASN A 78 -13.75 -2.07 -20.03
CA ASN A 78 -14.27 -3.02 -21.00
C ASN A 78 -13.36 -4.23 -21.16
N ARG A 79 -12.04 -4.01 -21.22
CA ARG A 79 -11.07 -5.10 -21.33
C ARG A 79 -11.08 -5.99 -20.09
N ALA A 80 -11.12 -5.40 -18.90
CA ALA A 80 -11.20 -6.13 -17.65
C ALA A 80 -12.45 -7.02 -17.59
N ALA A 81 -13.62 -6.48 -17.95
CA ALA A 81 -14.86 -7.25 -17.99
C ALA A 81 -14.80 -8.40 -19.01
N ASN A 82 -14.27 -8.16 -20.20
CA ASN A 82 -14.19 -9.16 -21.27
C ASN A 82 -13.20 -10.29 -20.98
N THR A 83 -12.18 -10.04 -20.16
CA THR A 83 -11.11 -11.01 -19.85
C THR A 83 -11.20 -11.55 -18.42
N ILE A 84 -12.28 -11.22 -17.69
CA ILE A 84 -12.40 -11.56 -16.28
C ILE A 84 -12.38 -13.07 -16.05
N GLN A 85 -12.87 -13.89 -16.98
CA GLN A 85 -12.88 -15.35 -16.85
C GLN A 85 -11.47 -15.96 -16.80
N ASP A 86 -10.48 -15.29 -17.41
CA ASP A 86 -9.07 -15.72 -17.44
C ASP A 86 -8.23 -15.19 -16.26
N PHE A 87 -8.89 -14.54 -15.29
CA PHE A 87 -8.22 -14.00 -14.11
C PHE A 87 -7.66 -15.13 -13.22
N CYS A 88 -6.35 -15.13 -13.01
CA CYS A 88 -5.66 -16.06 -12.11
C CYS A 88 -5.05 -15.36 -10.89
N SER A 89 -4.45 -14.18 -11.08
CA SER A 89 -3.85 -13.37 -10.02
C SER A 89 -3.85 -11.90 -10.39
N PHE A 90 -3.59 -11.01 -9.42
CA PHE A 90 -3.42 -9.58 -9.69
C PHE A 90 -2.32 -9.35 -10.73
N SER A 91 -1.14 -9.93 -10.50
CA SER A 91 0.06 -9.72 -11.31
C SER A 91 -0.13 -10.24 -12.74
N GLN A 92 -0.78 -11.40 -12.91
CA GLN A 92 -1.12 -11.96 -14.21
C GLN A 92 -2.17 -11.10 -14.92
N PHE A 93 -3.24 -10.72 -14.22
CA PHE A 93 -4.32 -9.95 -14.81
C PHE A 93 -3.84 -8.57 -15.27
N ALA A 94 -3.01 -7.90 -14.47
CA ALA A 94 -2.43 -6.62 -14.85
C ALA A 94 -1.50 -6.72 -16.08
N GLU A 95 -0.82 -7.85 -16.31
CA GLU A 95 -0.08 -8.07 -17.56
C GLU A 95 -1.03 -8.29 -18.73
N MET A 96 -2.08 -9.09 -18.54
CA MET A 96 -3.10 -9.34 -19.55
C MET A 96 -3.83 -8.07 -19.98
N LEU A 97 -4.00 -7.08 -19.09
CA LEU A 97 -4.62 -5.80 -19.40
C LEU A 97 -3.71 -4.80 -20.13
N LYS A 98 -2.39 -5.05 -20.16
CA LYS A 98 -1.41 -4.15 -20.76
C LYS A 98 -1.65 -3.93 -22.25
N THR A 99 -1.65 -2.67 -22.67
CA THR A 99 -1.62 -2.27 -24.09
C THR A 99 -0.39 -1.40 -24.35
N ARG A 100 -0.21 -0.97 -25.60
CA ARG A 100 0.78 0.07 -25.94
C ARG A 100 0.41 1.45 -25.36
N GLU A 101 -0.86 1.69 -25.08
CA GLU A 101 -1.39 3.00 -24.68
C GLU A 101 -1.45 3.19 -23.16
N ILE A 102 -1.41 2.10 -22.39
CA ILE A 102 -1.47 2.15 -20.93
C ILE A 102 -0.28 1.43 -20.31
N THR A 103 0.38 2.12 -19.38
CA THR A 103 1.55 1.56 -18.69
C THR A 103 1.12 0.57 -17.60
N ARG A 104 2.02 -0.37 -17.28
CA ARG A 104 1.80 -1.33 -16.19
C ARG A 104 1.54 -0.64 -14.85
N VAL A 105 2.25 0.46 -14.58
CA VAL A 105 2.07 1.25 -13.35
C VAL A 105 0.65 1.83 -13.28
N ARG A 106 0.13 2.38 -14.39
CA ARG A 106 -1.22 2.93 -14.41
C ARG A 106 -2.29 1.85 -14.24
N ILE A 107 -2.10 0.66 -14.84
CA ILE A 107 -2.99 -0.48 -14.62
C ILE A 107 -2.99 -0.89 -13.14
N ASN A 108 -1.82 -1.10 -12.54
CA ASN A 108 -1.72 -1.49 -11.14
C ASN A 108 -2.42 -0.46 -10.22
N ARG A 109 -2.24 0.84 -10.49
CA ARG A 109 -2.94 1.92 -9.76
C ARG A 109 -4.45 1.82 -9.91
N ALA A 110 -4.96 1.68 -11.14
CA ALA A 110 -6.39 1.58 -11.42
C ALA A 110 -7.05 0.36 -10.71
N LEU A 111 -6.42 -0.80 -10.79
CA LEU A 111 -6.90 -2.02 -10.13
C LEU A 111 -6.91 -1.86 -8.60
N LEU A 112 -5.86 -1.26 -8.03
CA LEU A 112 -5.80 -1.01 -6.59
C LEU A 112 -6.82 0.06 -6.15
N HIS A 113 -7.03 1.11 -6.95
CA HIS A 113 -8.06 2.11 -6.67
C HIS A 113 -9.46 1.49 -6.66
N ALA A 114 -9.75 0.52 -7.54
CA ALA A 114 -11.00 -0.23 -7.48
C ALA A 114 -11.14 -1.03 -6.18
N VAL A 115 -10.08 -1.74 -5.76
CA VAL A 115 -10.05 -2.46 -4.46
C VAL A 115 -10.26 -1.51 -3.28
N LEU A 116 -9.67 -0.32 -3.35
CA LEU A 116 -9.77 0.71 -2.32
C LEU A 116 -11.02 1.60 -2.44
N GLN A 117 -11.83 1.40 -3.48
CA GLN A 117 -13.02 2.19 -3.81
C GLN A 117 -12.74 3.69 -3.96
N LEU A 118 -11.57 4.05 -4.52
CA LEU A 118 -11.13 5.43 -4.69
C LEU A 118 -11.66 5.99 -6.02
N GLY A 119 -12.62 6.91 -5.92
CA GLY A 119 -13.20 7.63 -7.07
C GLY A 119 -12.32 8.75 -7.61
N GLN A 120 -12.77 9.39 -8.70
CA GLN A 120 -12.04 10.50 -9.34
C GLN A 120 -11.96 11.80 -8.49
N THR A 121 -12.75 11.93 -7.43
CA THR A 121 -12.77 13.12 -6.58
C THR A 121 -11.65 13.08 -5.55
N ALA A 122 -10.47 13.59 -5.90
CA ALA A 122 -9.40 13.81 -4.92
C ALA A 122 -9.59 15.16 -4.23
N SER A 123 -9.89 15.15 -2.92
CA SER A 123 -9.78 16.35 -2.09
C SER A 123 -8.33 16.55 -1.65
N PRO A 124 -7.82 17.79 -1.58
CA PRO A 124 -6.48 18.02 -1.04
C PRO A 124 -6.42 17.53 0.42
N PRO A 125 -5.28 16.99 0.88
CA PRO A 125 -5.15 16.48 2.23
C PRO A 125 -5.37 17.61 3.23
N SER A 126 -6.34 17.43 4.13
CA SER A 126 -6.79 18.44 5.11
C SER A 126 -5.95 18.43 6.39
N SER A 127 -5.12 17.41 6.59
CA SER A 127 -4.28 17.24 7.77
C SER A 127 -2.93 16.62 7.43
N ILE A 128 -2.02 16.66 8.41
CA ILE A 128 -0.72 15.99 8.37
C ILE A 128 -0.76 14.90 9.42
N ARG A 129 -0.70 13.64 8.99
CA ARG A 129 -0.64 12.49 9.89
C ARG A 129 0.80 12.20 10.31
N MET A 130 1.06 12.23 11.61
CA MET A 130 2.36 11.85 12.17
C MET A 130 2.43 10.34 12.38
N LEU A 131 3.47 9.69 11.86
CA LEU A 131 3.71 8.24 12.02
C LEU A 131 4.79 7.94 13.07
N GLY A 132 5.72 8.87 13.27
CA GLY A 132 6.72 8.79 14.32
C GLY A 132 7.65 9.99 14.35
N PHE A 133 8.46 10.09 15.41
CA PHE A 133 9.45 11.15 15.57
C PHE A 133 10.59 10.77 16.50
N ARG A 134 11.73 11.44 16.33
CA ARG A 134 12.84 11.30 17.29
C ARG A 134 12.58 12.11 18.55
N LYS A 135 12.85 11.56 19.74
CA LYS A 135 12.61 12.24 21.03
C LYS A 135 13.30 13.59 21.12
N GLU A 136 14.52 13.68 20.60
CA GLU A 136 15.31 14.92 20.49
C GLU A 136 14.68 16.00 19.59
N ALA A 137 13.81 15.61 18.64
CA ALA A 137 13.13 16.52 17.72
C ALA A 137 11.77 17.01 18.23
N ALA A 138 11.43 16.75 19.50
CA ALA A 138 10.14 17.14 20.08
C ALA A 138 9.87 18.66 20.00
N GLU A 139 10.89 19.49 20.24
CA GLU A 139 10.75 20.96 20.16
C GLU A 139 10.48 21.45 18.74
N LEU A 140 11.08 20.81 17.73
CA LEU A 140 10.81 21.11 16.32
C LEU A 140 9.34 20.79 15.98
N LEU A 141 8.82 19.66 16.44
CA LEU A 141 7.42 19.29 16.22
C LEU A 141 6.45 20.24 16.89
N LYS A 142 6.79 20.72 18.09
CA LYS A 142 6.02 21.75 18.79
C LYS A 142 5.99 23.05 17.98
N ALA A 143 7.13 23.46 17.42
CA ALA A 143 7.19 24.62 16.54
C ALA A 143 6.32 24.43 15.28
N ILE A 144 6.41 23.27 14.60
CA ILE A 144 5.59 22.95 13.42
C ILE A 144 4.09 22.99 13.74
N LYS A 145 3.68 22.44 14.89
CA LYS A 145 2.28 22.48 15.34
C LYS A 145 1.78 23.90 15.59
N ASN A 146 2.64 24.77 16.11
CA ASN A 146 2.28 26.15 16.44
C ASN A 146 2.27 27.08 15.22
N SER A 147 3.14 26.83 14.22
CA SER A 147 3.28 27.69 13.04
C SER A 147 2.59 27.16 11.78
N GLY A 148 2.17 25.90 11.78
CA GLY A 148 1.61 25.23 10.62
C GLY A 148 0.20 25.70 10.27
N SER A 149 -0.09 25.82 8.98
CA SER A 149 -1.44 26.13 8.47
C SER A 149 -2.36 24.90 8.42
N ARG A 150 -1.82 23.70 8.70
CA ARG A 150 -2.54 22.43 8.65
C ARG A 150 -2.48 21.72 9.99
N MET A 151 -3.57 21.05 10.36
CA MET A 151 -3.67 20.27 11.59
C MET A 151 -2.72 19.07 11.55
N VAL A 152 -1.85 18.94 12.56
CA VAL A 152 -0.96 17.79 12.71
C VAL A 152 -1.58 16.78 13.67
N ILE A 153 -1.94 15.60 13.14
CA ILE A 153 -2.60 14.52 13.88
C ILE A 153 -1.53 13.56 14.41
N GLY A 154 -1.46 13.43 15.73
CA GLY A 154 -0.62 12.41 16.39
C GLY A 154 -1.37 11.10 16.61
N LYS A 155 -2.58 11.17 17.19
CA LYS A 155 -3.48 10.02 17.33
C LYS A 155 -4.69 10.21 16.44
N LEU A 156 -5.05 9.17 15.68
CA LEU A 156 -6.23 9.21 14.81
C LEU A 156 -7.54 9.45 15.57
N ALA A 157 -7.60 9.06 16.85
CA ALA A 157 -8.73 9.32 17.73
C ALA A 157 -9.00 10.82 17.95
N ASP A 158 -8.00 11.68 17.74
CA ASP A 158 -8.11 13.13 17.95
C ASP A 158 -8.61 13.88 16.69
N ALA A 159 -8.90 13.16 15.60
CA ALA A 159 -9.32 13.74 14.33
C ALA A 159 -10.70 13.24 13.88
N PRO A 160 -11.47 14.06 13.13
CA PRO A 160 -12.71 13.59 12.51
C PRO A 160 -12.43 12.46 11.51
N LEU A 161 -13.28 11.41 11.53
CA LEU A 161 -13.14 10.24 10.66
C LEU A 161 -13.08 10.62 9.16
N GLU A 162 -13.84 11.63 8.75
CA GLU A 162 -13.85 12.15 7.37
C GLU A 162 -12.45 12.51 6.85
N THR A 163 -11.56 12.93 7.76
CA THR A 163 -10.22 13.41 7.42
C THR A 163 -9.25 12.29 7.04
N TYR A 164 -9.53 11.05 7.45
CA TYR A 164 -8.61 9.91 7.26
C TYR A 164 -9.33 8.61 6.92
N ARG A 165 -10.61 8.64 6.51
CA ARG A 165 -11.40 7.44 6.22
C ARG A 165 -10.73 6.53 5.18
N GLU A 166 -10.25 7.11 4.08
CA GLU A 166 -9.60 6.37 3.00
C GLU A 166 -8.31 5.70 3.50
N ASP A 167 -7.48 6.44 4.24
CA ASP A 167 -6.28 5.93 4.88
C ASP A 167 -6.58 4.82 5.90
N LEU A 168 -7.65 4.99 6.71
CA LEU A 168 -8.10 4.00 7.67
C LEU A 168 -8.51 2.71 6.98
N PHE A 169 -9.30 2.82 5.91
CA PHE A 169 -9.73 1.65 5.12
C PHE A 169 -8.52 0.96 4.48
N ALA A 170 -7.64 1.71 3.81
CA ALA A 170 -6.45 1.15 3.17
C ALA A 170 -5.54 0.44 4.17
N SER A 171 -5.31 1.05 5.34
CA SER A 171 -4.45 0.44 6.36
C SER A 171 -5.10 -0.79 7.00
N ASN A 172 -6.37 -0.71 7.40
CA ASN A 172 -7.08 -1.87 7.94
C ASN A 172 -7.17 -3.02 6.92
N LEU A 173 -7.33 -2.71 5.63
CA LEU A 173 -7.30 -3.72 4.56
C LEU A 173 -5.92 -4.38 4.45
N TYR A 174 -4.83 -3.59 4.48
CA TYR A 174 -3.47 -4.11 4.49
C TYR A 174 -3.23 -5.04 5.68
N HIS A 175 -3.57 -4.59 6.90
CA HIS A 175 -3.45 -5.39 8.12
C HIS A 175 -4.31 -6.65 8.07
N SER A 176 -5.50 -6.58 7.48
CA SER A 176 -6.38 -7.74 7.32
C SER A 176 -5.80 -8.78 6.36
N VAL A 177 -5.32 -8.35 5.20
CA VAL A 177 -4.68 -9.25 4.22
C VAL A 177 -3.45 -9.92 4.82
N LEU A 178 -2.61 -9.14 5.51
CA LEU A 178 -1.44 -9.66 6.20
C LEU A 178 -1.81 -10.66 7.31
N ALA A 179 -2.73 -10.28 8.19
CA ALA A 179 -3.12 -11.13 9.31
C ALA A 179 -3.75 -12.44 8.83
N MET A 180 -4.61 -12.39 7.81
CA MET A 180 -5.18 -13.60 7.19
C MET A 180 -4.10 -14.48 6.56
N LYS A 181 -3.10 -13.89 5.91
CA LYS A 181 -1.98 -14.63 5.29
C LYS A 181 -1.17 -15.42 6.31
N ILE A 182 -0.97 -14.88 7.51
CA ILE A 182 -0.16 -15.51 8.57
C ILE A 182 -1.00 -16.23 9.64
N GLY A 183 -2.34 -16.24 9.51
CA GLY A 183 -3.25 -16.92 10.44
C GLY A 183 -3.49 -16.20 11.77
N ASN A 184 -3.39 -14.87 11.79
CA ASN A 184 -3.57 -14.03 12.97
C ASN A 184 -4.81 -13.11 12.86
N ALA A 185 -5.18 -12.49 13.98
CA ALA A 185 -6.17 -11.40 13.99
C ALA A 185 -5.53 -10.09 13.55
N ALA A 186 -6.25 -9.31 12.74
CA ALA A 186 -5.77 -8.03 12.24
C ALA A 186 -5.84 -6.94 13.33
N PRO A 187 -4.79 -6.15 13.54
CA PRO A 187 -4.89 -4.95 14.36
C PRO A 187 -5.74 -3.88 13.67
N ASP A 188 -6.43 -3.07 14.47
CA ASP A 188 -7.06 -1.84 13.99
C ASP A 188 -6.00 -0.73 13.92
N GLU A 189 -5.96 0.02 12.83
CA GLU A 189 -5.01 1.12 12.63
C GLU A 189 -4.99 2.15 13.78
N ARG A 190 -6.14 2.40 14.43
CA ARG A 190 -6.26 3.36 15.53
C ARG A 190 -5.61 2.86 16.82
N SER A 191 -5.34 1.55 16.92
CA SER A 191 -4.62 0.94 18.03
C SER A 191 -3.10 1.01 17.89
N ILE A 192 -2.59 1.32 16.69
CA ILE A 192 -1.16 1.39 16.41
C ILE A 192 -0.58 2.66 17.03
N PRO A 193 0.41 2.55 17.94
CA PRO A 193 0.98 3.71 18.59
C PRO A 193 1.92 4.47 17.66
N LEU A 194 2.05 5.77 17.93
CA LEU A 194 3.07 6.61 17.31
C LEU A 194 4.47 6.10 17.66
N VAL A 195 5.35 5.96 16.67
CA VAL A 195 6.72 5.47 16.90
C VAL A 195 7.60 6.61 17.43
N ILE A 196 8.21 6.43 18.60
CA ILE A 196 9.13 7.41 19.19
C ILE A 196 10.50 6.75 19.35
N ILE A 197 11.51 7.31 18.70
CA ILE A 197 12.89 6.79 18.69
C ILE A 197 13.82 7.76 19.42
#